data_AF-A0A367VFV9-F1
#
_entry.id   AF-A0A367VFV9-F1
#
_cell.length_a   1.000
_cell.length_b   1.000
_cell.length_c   1.000
_cell.angle_alpha   90.00
_cell.angle_beta   90.00
_cell.angle_gamma   90.00
#
_symmetry.space_group_name_H-M   'P 1'
#
loop_
_entity.id
_entity.type
_entity.pdbx_description
1 polymer ?
#
loop_
_entity_poly.entity_id
_entity_poly.type
_entity_poly.pdbx_seq_one_letter_code
_entity_poly.pdbx_strand_id
1 'polypeptide(L)'
;MSITAERKAELIKEYAQKDGDTGSPEVQVAILTERIKNLTEHMKEHNHDFHSRRGLLMMVGQRRRLLKYLQRKDQSRYESVIERLGIRR
;
A
#
# COMPACT_ATOMS: atom_id res chain seq x y z
N MET A 1 -1.22 -4.22 -13.93
CA MET A 1 -1.97 -5.41 -13.47
C MET A 1 -1.94 -5.53 -11.93
N SER A 2 -2.85 -6.30 -11.34
CA SER A 2 -2.90 -6.54 -9.88
C SER A 2 -1.69 -7.35 -9.38
N ILE A 3 -1.54 -7.47 -8.07
CA ILE A 3 -0.50 -8.29 -7.42
C ILE A 3 -0.86 -9.79 -7.48
N THR A 4 0.15 -10.65 -7.61
CA THR A 4 -0.03 -12.11 -7.55
C THR A 4 -0.33 -12.57 -6.12
N ALA A 5 -0.81 -13.80 -5.98
CA ALA A 5 -1.12 -14.38 -4.67
C ALA A 5 0.16 -14.57 -3.84
N GLU A 6 1.24 -15.00 -4.49
CA GLU A 6 2.56 -15.22 -3.90
C GLU A 6 3.13 -13.91 -3.37
N ARG A 7 3.16 -12.86 -4.20
CA ARG A 7 3.68 -11.55 -3.79
C ARG A 7 2.84 -10.94 -2.67
N LYS A 8 1.52 -11.14 -2.70
CA LYS A 8 0.64 -10.71 -1.60
C LYS A 8 0.99 -11.44 -0.30
N ALA A 9 1.22 -12.75 -0.34
CA ALA A 9 1.57 -13.54 0.83
C ALA A 9 2.93 -13.15 1.41
N GLU A 10 3.91 -12.83 0.56
CA GLU A 10 5.21 -12.29 0.98
C GLU A 10 5.04 -10.96 1.73
N LEU A 11 4.29 -10.01 1.15
CA LEU A 11 4.04 -8.72 1.79
C LEU A 11 3.30 -8.85 3.12
N ILE A 12 2.36 -9.80 3.23
CA ILE A 12 1.70 -10.08 4.50
C ILE A 12 2.73 -10.54 5.54
N LYS A 13 3.55 -11.53 5.20
CA LYS A 13 4.58 -12.06 6.12
C LYS A 13 5.60 -11.00 6.54
N GLU A 14 6.00 -10.14 5.61
CA GLU A 14 7.04 -9.12 5.85
C GLU A 14 6.58 -7.96 6.73
N TYR A 15 5.29 -7.60 6.66
CA TYR A 15 4.73 -6.43 7.35
C TYR A 15 3.72 -6.78 8.46
N ALA A 16 3.45 -8.07 8.69
CA ALA A 16 2.63 -8.55 9.79
C ALA A 16 3.23 -8.16 11.15
N GLN A 17 2.37 -7.74 12.08
CA GLN A 17 2.77 -7.45 13.46
C GLN A 17 2.87 -8.71 14.32
N LYS A 18 2.16 -9.76 13.93
CA LYS A 18 2.11 -11.06 14.60
C LYS A 18 1.75 -12.14 13.60
N ASP A 19 1.96 -13.40 13.98
CA ASP A 19 1.54 -14.52 13.14
C ASP A 19 0.02 -14.49 12.90
N GLY A 20 -0.39 -14.78 11.67
CA GLY A 20 -1.79 -14.68 11.21
C GLY A 20 -2.34 -13.26 11.00
N ASP A 21 -1.53 -12.20 11.16
CA ASP A 21 -1.96 -10.82 10.90
C ASP A 21 -2.07 -10.53 9.39
N THR A 22 -3.30 -10.46 8.91
CA THR A 22 -3.62 -10.16 7.50
C THR A 22 -4.26 -8.80 7.30
N GLY A 23 -4.53 -8.08 8.39
CA GLY A 23 -5.46 -6.94 8.41
C GLY A 23 -4.93 -5.69 9.08
N SER A 24 -3.73 -5.72 9.66
CA SER A 24 -3.13 -4.53 10.26
C SER A 24 -2.94 -3.40 9.25
N PRO A 25 -2.90 -2.13 9.72
CA PRO A 25 -2.60 -0.99 8.87
C PRO A 25 -1.29 -1.16 8.08
N GLU A 26 -0.28 -1.79 8.66
CA GLU A 26 1.03 -2.06 8.03
C GLU A 26 0.88 -2.95 6.82
N VAL A 27 0.26 -4.12 6.99
CA VAL A 27 0.01 -5.09 5.92
C VAL A 27 -0.83 -4.46 4.81
N GLN A 28 -1.90 -3.76 5.18
CA GLN A 28 -2.76 -3.10 4.19
C GLN A 28 -2.01 -2.01 3.41
N VAL A 29 -1.19 -1.19 4.07
CA VAL A 29 -0.39 -0.13 3.43
C VAL A 29 0.68 -0.72 2.51
N ALA A 30 1.33 -1.82 2.88
CA ALA A 30 2.30 -2.51 2.04
C ALA A 30 1.65 -3.05 0.75
N ILE A 31 0.51 -3.75 0.88
CA ILE A 31 -0.26 -4.27 -0.25
C ILE A 31 -0.74 -3.14 -1.18
N LEU A 32 -1.27 -2.05 -0.62
CA LEU A 32 -1.71 -0.90 -1.40
C LEU A 32 -0.53 -0.23 -2.11
N THR A 33 0.63 -0.15 -1.48
CA THR A 33 1.83 0.47 -2.06
C THR A 33 2.31 -0.32 -3.27
N GLU A 34 2.36 -1.65 -3.20
CA GLU A 34 2.71 -2.50 -4.33
C GLU A 34 1.71 -2.36 -5.48
N ARG A 35 0.41 -2.37 -5.18
CA ARG A 35 -0.65 -2.15 -6.19
C ARG A 35 -0.55 -0.79 -6.86
N ILE A 36 -0.30 0.27 -6.09
CA ILE A 36 -0.10 1.63 -6.59
C ILE A 36 1.11 1.67 -7.51
N LYS A 37 2.24 1.05 -7.14
CA LYS A 37 3.45 0.97 -7.96
C LYS A 37 3.15 0.29 -9.31
N ASN A 38 2.54 -0.90 -9.28
CA ASN A 38 2.21 -1.65 -10.50
C ASN A 38 1.24 -0.89 -11.42
N LEU A 39 0.26 -0.21 -10.84
CA LEU A 39 -0.70 0.57 -11.61
C LEU A 39 -0.08 1.87 -12.14
N THR A 40 0.86 2.47 -11.41
CA THR A 40 1.60 3.65 -11.88
C THR A 40 2.45 3.32 -13.10
N GLU A 41 3.14 2.18 -13.12
CA GLU A 41 3.89 1.72 -14.31
C GLU A 41 2.94 1.47 -15.50
N HIS A 42 1.81 0.78 -15.28
CA HIS A 42 0.79 0.58 -16.31
C HIS A 42 0.27 1.90 -16.91
N MET A 43 0.12 2.94 -16.09
CA MET A 43 -0.32 4.26 -16.55
C MET A 43 0.71 4.97 -17.43
N LYS A 44 2.01 4.65 -17.34
CA LYS A 44 3.04 5.25 -18.21
C LYS A 44 2.87 4.82 -19.66
N GLU A 45 2.48 3.57 -19.87
CA GLU A 45 2.21 3.00 -21.20
C GLU A 45 0.79 3.35 -21.69
N HIS A 46 -0.19 3.38 -20.78
CA HIS A 46 -1.61 3.56 -21.10
C HIS A 46 -2.18 4.90 -20.61
N ASN A 47 -1.67 6.00 -21.17
CA ASN A 47 -1.99 7.36 -20.71
C ASN A 47 -3.49 7.74 -20.79
N HIS A 48 -4.26 7.10 -21.69
CA HIS A 48 -5.69 7.36 -21.91
C HIS A 48 -6.63 6.44 -21.10
N ASP A 49 -6.10 5.54 -20.26
CA ASP A 49 -6.93 4.70 -19.40
C ASP A 49 -7.35 5.46 -18.13
N PHE A 50 -8.38 6.30 -18.29
CA PHE A 50 -8.92 7.14 -17.22
C PHE A 50 -9.68 6.34 -16.14
N HIS A 51 -10.23 5.18 -16.50
CA HIS A 51 -10.96 4.32 -15.56
C HIS A 51 -10.00 3.72 -14.53
N SER A 52 -8.86 3.20 -14.98
CA SER A 52 -7.80 2.72 -14.08
C SER A 52 -7.18 3.86 -13.28
N ARG A 53 -7.00 5.05 -13.87
CA ARG A 53 -6.53 6.24 -13.13
C ARG A 53 -7.43 6.60 -11.95
N ARG A 54 -8.75 6.50 -12.11
CA ARG A 54 -9.69 6.67 -10.99
C ARG A 54 -9.45 5.63 -9.89
N GLY A 55 -9.25 4.37 -10.26
CA GLY A 55 -8.86 3.29 -9.35
C GLY A 55 -7.58 3.59 -8.57
N LEU A 56 -6.55 4.10 -9.26
CA LEU A 56 -5.29 4.53 -8.66
C LEU A 56 -5.51 5.60 -7.59
N LEU A 57 -6.26 6.65 -7.90
CA LEU A 57 -6.54 7.75 -6.97
C LEU A 57 -7.29 7.27 -5.72
N MET A 58 -8.24 6.34 -5.88
CA MET A 58 -8.95 5.72 -4.75
C MET A 58 -8.00 4.95 -3.83
N MET A 59 -7.07 4.16 -4.40
CA MET A 59 -6.06 3.43 -3.63
C MET A 59 -5.09 4.37 -2.89
N VAL A 60 -4.63 5.44 -3.55
CA VAL A 60 -3.78 6.47 -2.92
C VAL A 60 -4.52 7.12 -1.74
N GLY A 61 -5.79 7.47 -1.92
CA GLY A 61 -6.62 8.03 -0.86
C GLY A 61 -6.83 7.06 0.32
N GLN A 62 -7.05 5.78 0.05
CA GLN A 62 -7.17 4.75 1.08
C GLN A 62 -5.87 4.59 1.88
N ARG A 63 -4.72 4.49 1.19
CA ARG A 63 -3.40 4.41 1.84
C ARG A 63 -3.14 5.61 2.74
N ARG A 64 -3.46 6.83 2.27
CA ARG A 64 -3.33 8.06 3.07
C ARG A 64 -4.18 8.03 4.35
N ARG A 65 -5.42 7.52 4.27
CA ARG A 65 -6.29 7.39 5.46
C ARG A 65 -5.74 6.39 6.47
N LEU A 66 -5.21 5.24 6.01
CA LEU A 66 -4.59 4.23 6.87
C LEU A 66 -3.33 4.77 7.55
N LEU A 67 -2.45 5.43 6.81
CA LEU A 67 -1.26 6.09 7.38
C LEU A 67 -1.63 7.16 8.41
N LYS A 68 -2.63 8.00 8.12
CA LYS A 68 -3.13 9.00 9.08
C LYS A 68 -3.76 8.36 10.32
N TYR A 69 -4.38 7.18 10.19
CA TYR A 69 -4.88 6.43 11.34
C TYR A 69 -3.71 5.90 12.17
N LEU A 70 -2.74 5.25 11.53
CA LEU A 70 -1.56 4.69 12.20
C LEU A 70 -0.77 5.77 12.93
N GLN A 71 -0.50 6.90 12.28
CA GLN A 71 0.17 8.05 12.88
C GLN A 71 -0.51 8.55 14.16
N ARG A 72 -1.85 8.60 14.17
CA ARG A 72 -2.63 9.03 15.34
C ARG A 72 -2.64 8.01 16.48
N LYS A 73 -2.42 6.73 16.17
CA LYS A 73 -2.46 5.64 17.14
C LYS A 73 -1.08 5.33 17.70
N ASP A 74 -0.08 5.33 16.85
CA ASP A 74 1.30 4.99 17.17
C ASP A 74 2.25 5.65 16.16
N GLN A 75 2.93 6.68 16.62
CA GLN A 75 3.88 7.46 15.81
C GLN A 75 5.09 6.60 15.39
N SER A 76 5.58 5.71 16.26
CA SER A 76 6.75 4.87 15.99
C SER A 76 6.46 3.86 14.88
N ARG A 77 5.29 3.20 14.95
CA ARG A 77 4.84 2.30 13.89
C ARG A 77 4.65 3.02 12.56
N TYR A 78 4.06 4.22 12.58
CA TYR A 78 3.92 5.04 11.38
C TYR A 78 5.28 5.35 10.74
N GLU A 79 6.26 5.81 11.53
CA GLU A 79 7.60 6.16 11.04
C GLU A 79 8.33 4.94 10.45
N SER A 80 8.30 3.82 11.16
CA SER A 80 8.85 2.55 10.67
C SER A 80 8.27 2.15 9.31
N VAL A 81 6.95 2.27 9.14
CA VAL A 81 6.26 1.85 7.91
C VAL A 81 6.60 2.76 6.73
N ILE A 82 6.59 4.07 6.93
CA ILE A 82 6.90 5.00 5.83
C ILE A 82 8.37 4.90 5.40
N GLU A 83 9.28 4.65 6.33
CA GLU A 83 10.70 4.44 6.04
C GLU A 83 10.91 3.14 5.26
N ARG A 84 10.39 2.02 5.78
CA ARG A 84 10.50 0.70 5.12
C ARG A 84 9.89 0.67 3.72
N LEU A 85 8.81 1.41 3.48
CA LEU A 85 8.13 1.46 2.18
C LEU A 85 8.58 2.62 1.29
N GLY A 86 9.50 3.49 1.75
CA GLY A 86 9.96 4.65 1.00
C GLY A 86 8.84 5.66 0.67
N ILE A 87 7.82 5.78 1.51
CA ILE A 87 6.68 6.66 1.29
C ILE A 87 7.05 8.09 1.74
N ARG A 88 7.00 9.05 0.82
CA ARG A 88 7.23 10.47 1.11
C ARG A 88 6.04 11.09 1.85
N ARG A 89 6.34 11.99 2.79
CA ARG A 89 5.38 12.78 3.59
C ARG A 89 4.67 13.83 2.75
#